data_AF-A0A660T487-F1
#
_entry.id   AF-A0A660T487-F1
#
_cell.length_a   1.000
_cell.length_b   1.000
_cell.length_c   1.000
_cell.angle_alpha   90.00
_cell.angle_beta   90.00
_cell.angle_gamma   90.00
#
_symmetry.space_group_name_H-M   'P 1'
#
loop_
_entity.id
_entity.type
_entity.pdbx_description
1 polymer ?
#
loop_
_entity_poly.entity_id
_entity_poly.type
_entity_poly.pdbx_seq_one_letter_code
_entity_poly.pdbx_strand_id
1 'polypeptide(L)'
;MEKSAFVLKKTEFKKLMSLRIQEIMLVCSPYDKFMLDEDGRIDEQLFQEYMALSLHYPPRFTQVSTAEEATTTLAGKYFDLIILMLSVGEDMLVNLAETFKRKYPMKPVIILTPLSTRETMNRLKMKDFDSIDYIFSWQGNTSIMLAMVKLLEDRMNVDPDINNVGVQCIILVEDSVRYYSSYLPVIYETLFKQARSLMKEGLNEWEQTVRMRGRPKILLARSFEEAISLYEKYKKNVLGVISDIAYLKNGKIDDKAGLYLCEHIRKENLDLPVLLQSSQLEHKNDAEKCGASFIYKHTKTLLKELGNYIRANYGFGDFVFRNPETLEAVGHAKDLRDLQHQLLKLDDNIFSY
;
A
#
# COMPACT_ATOMS: atom_id res chain seq x y z
N MET A 1 28.83 4.28 -37.38
CA MET A 1 27.70 4.00 -36.46
C MET A 1 28.25 4.02 -35.05
N GLU A 2 28.04 5.13 -34.34
CA GLU A 2 28.45 5.26 -32.93
C GLU A 2 27.62 4.32 -32.06
N LYS A 3 28.30 3.46 -31.30
CA LYS A 3 27.68 2.74 -30.18
C LYS A 3 27.34 3.77 -29.12
N SER A 4 26.06 4.16 -29.06
CA SER A 4 25.48 4.86 -27.91
C SER A 4 25.73 4.01 -26.66
N ALA A 5 26.74 4.39 -25.88
CA ALA A 5 26.97 3.82 -24.56
C ALA A 5 25.74 4.15 -23.70
N PHE A 6 24.95 3.14 -23.37
CA PHE A 6 23.86 3.28 -22.41
C PHE A 6 24.48 3.62 -21.06
N VAL A 7 24.54 4.91 -20.72
CA VAL A 7 24.95 5.35 -19.39
C VAL A 7 23.79 5.03 -18.46
N LEU A 8 23.90 3.94 -17.70
CA LEU A 8 23.06 3.71 -16.53
C LEU A 8 23.25 4.92 -15.60
N LYS A 9 22.31 5.86 -15.66
CA LYS A 9 22.24 6.99 -14.73
C LYS A 9 22.24 6.36 -13.34
N LYS A 10 23.28 6.59 -12.53
CA LYS A 10 23.33 6.10 -11.15
C LYS A 10 22.08 6.61 -10.44
N THR A 11 21.09 5.74 -10.26
CA THR A 11 19.85 6.08 -9.58
C THR A 11 20.21 6.64 -8.21
N GLU A 12 19.78 7.86 -7.92
CA GLU A 12 20.11 8.55 -6.67
C GLU A 12 19.26 8.02 -5.51
N PHE A 13 19.35 6.72 -5.25
CA PHE A 13 18.60 6.05 -4.19
C PHE A 13 18.82 6.68 -2.80
N LYS A 14 19.92 7.44 -2.61
CA LYS A 14 20.19 8.24 -1.40
C LYS A 14 19.11 9.31 -1.14
N LYS A 15 18.43 9.79 -2.18
CA LYS A 15 17.37 10.81 -2.10
C LYS A 15 15.99 10.21 -1.82
N LEU A 16 15.83 8.89 -1.94
CA LEU A 16 14.54 8.22 -1.72
C LEU A 16 14.18 8.12 -0.24
N MET A 17 12.87 8.13 0.04
CA MET A 17 12.31 7.97 1.40
C MET A 17 13.00 8.91 2.41
N SER A 18 13.07 10.19 2.04
CA SER A 18 13.72 11.25 2.83
C SER A 18 12.90 11.61 4.08
N LEU A 19 11.58 11.49 4.01
CA LEU A 19 10.67 11.70 5.13
C LEU A 19 10.30 10.36 5.76
N ARG A 20 10.33 10.28 7.08
CA ARG A 20 10.00 9.08 7.86
C ARG A 20 9.18 9.42 9.08
N ILE A 21 8.38 8.46 9.53
CA ILE A 21 7.67 8.53 10.80
C ILE A 21 8.56 7.86 11.85
N GLN A 22 8.95 8.61 12.87
CA GLN A 22 9.83 8.15 13.95
C GLN A 22 9.12 8.17 15.30
N GLU A 23 8.24 9.13 15.54
CA GLU A 23 7.52 9.29 16.80
C GLU A 23 6.01 9.22 16.57
N ILE A 24 5.35 8.26 17.21
CA ILE A 24 3.90 8.05 17.12
C ILE A 24 3.29 8.28 18.50
N MET A 25 2.29 9.15 18.59
CA MET A 25 1.44 9.24 19.77
C MET A 25 0.21 8.35 19.55
N LEU A 26 0.03 7.35 20.40
CA LEU A 26 -1.15 6.50 20.41
C LEU A 26 -2.06 6.91 21.57
N VAL A 27 -3.22 7.48 21.25
CA VAL A 27 -4.26 7.80 22.21
C VAL A 27 -5.22 6.63 22.26
N CYS A 28 -5.24 5.89 23.36
CA CYS A 28 -6.07 4.69 23.52
C CYS A 28 -6.47 4.52 24.99
N SER A 29 -7.68 4.02 25.26
CA SER A 29 -8.12 3.76 26.63
C SER A 29 -7.24 2.66 27.28
N PRO A 30 -7.23 2.54 28.63
CA PRO A 30 -6.56 1.43 29.29
C PRO A 30 -7.06 0.05 28.84
N TYR A 31 -8.34 -0.05 28.45
CA TYR A 31 -8.92 -1.26 27.89
C TYR A 31 -8.36 -1.56 26.50
N ASP A 32 -8.30 -0.55 25.63
CA ASP A 32 -7.72 -0.72 24.28
C ASP A 32 -6.26 -1.11 24.35
N LYS A 33 -5.50 -0.48 25.26
CA LYS A 33 -4.11 -0.84 25.53
C LYS A 33 -3.98 -2.31 25.92
N PHE A 34 -4.84 -2.79 26.82
CA PHE A 34 -4.86 -4.20 27.20
C PHE A 34 -5.16 -5.11 26.00
N MET A 35 -6.14 -4.77 25.17
CA MET A 35 -6.48 -5.54 23.96
C MET A 35 -5.31 -5.59 22.97
N LEU A 36 -4.63 -4.47 22.77
CA LEU A 36 -3.44 -4.38 21.91
C LEU A 36 -2.27 -5.19 22.47
N ASP A 37 -2.06 -5.19 23.78
CA ASP A 37 -1.00 -5.96 24.43
C ASP A 37 -1.29 -7.48 24.39
N GLU A 38 -2.55 -7.91 24.48
CA GLU A 38 -3.01 -9.31 24.33
C GLU A 38 -2.84 -9.83 22.89
N ASP A 39 -3.23 -9.04 21.88
CA ASP A 39 -2.95 -9.34 20.46
C ASP A 39 -1.44 -9.30 20.14
N GLY A 40 -0.68 -8.74 21.08
CA GLY A 40 0.76 -8.74 21.19
C GLY A 40 1.30 -7.32 21.25
N ARG A 41 2.17 -7.07 22.24
CA ARG A 41 2.80 -5.77 22.51
C ARG A 41 3.22 -5.09 21.20
N ILE A 42 2.48 -4.04 20.81
CA ILE A 42 2.60 -3.41 19.49
C ILE A 42 4.04 -3.03 19.18
N ASP A 43 4.73 -2.43 20.14
CA ASP A 43 6.10 -1.95 19.98
C ASP A 43 7.06 -3.10 19.63
N GLU A 44 6.88 -4.23 20.32
CA GLU A 44 7.71 -5.42 20.13
C GLU A 44 7.39 -6.08 18.79
N GLN A 45 6.12 -6.25 18.46
CA GLN A 45 5.73 -6.86 17.19
C GLN A 45 6.12 -6.01 15.98
N LEU A 46 5.94 -4.68 16.06
CA LEU A 46 6.40 -3.79 15.00
C LEU A 46 7.92 -3.88 14.84
N PHE A 47 8.65 -3.91 15.96
CA PHE A 47 10.10 -4.12 15.92
C PHE A 47 10.47 -5.44 15.24
N GLN A 48 9.83 -6.55 15.63
CA GLN A 48 10.08 -7.87 15.01
C GLN A 48 9.75 -7.88 13.51
N GLU A 49 8.65 -7.23 13.11
CA GLU A 49 8.26 -7.14 11.71
C GLU A 49 9.26 -6.33 10.89
N TYR A 50 9.73 -5.19 11.42
CA TYR A 50 10.82 -4.42 10.81
C TYR A 50 12.07 -5.28 10.63
N MET A 51 12.48 -6.03 11.66
CA MET A 51 13.65 -6.91 11.57
C MET A 51 13.46 -8.05 10.55
N ALA A 52 12.29 -8.71 10.56
CA ALA A 52 11.95 -9.77 9.62
C ALA A 52 11.99 -9.30 8.16
N LEU A 53 11.60 -8.04 7.92
CA LEU A 53 11.60 -7.40 6.61
C LEU A 53 12.89 -6.60 6.31
N SER A 54 13.89 -6.67 7.19
CA SER A 54 15.17 -5.94 7.06
C SER A 54 15.00 -4.42 6.90
N LEU A 55 13.96 -3.88 7.53
CA LEU A 55 13.67 -2.46 7.63
C LEU A 55 14.40 -1.86 8.83
N HIS A 56 14.82 -0.61 8.68
CA HIS A 56 15.55 0.12 9.71
C HIS A 56 14.70 1.23 10.31
N TYR A 57 14.99 1.54 11.56
CA TYR A 57 14.37 2.62 12.35
C TYR A 57 12.85 2.42 12.51
N PRO A 58 12.42 1.38 13.25
CA PRO A 58 11.02 1.28 13.65
C PRO A 58 10.62 2.53 14.48
N PRO A 59 9.41 3.06 14.27
CA PRO A 59 8.94 4.20 15.03
C PRO A 59 8.75 3.83 16.51
N ARG A 60 8.91 4.83 17.38
CA ARG A 60 8.64 4.73 18.81
C ARG A 60 7.23 5.18 19.11
N PHE A 61 6.53 4.42 19.94
CA PHE A 61 5.21 4.80 20.42
C PHE A 61 5.32 5.52 21.75
N THR A 62 4.46 6.52 21.93
CA THR A 62 4.11 7.10 23.23
C THR A 62 2.62 6.93 23.40
N GLN A 63 2.24 6.09 24.36
CA GLN A 63 0.84 5.79 24.66
C GLN A 63 0.31 6.77 25.71
N VAL A 64 -0.88 7.32 25.46
CA VAL A 64 -1.60 8.23 26.37
C VAL A 64 -3.06 7.79 26.47
N SER A 65 -3.65 7.96 27.65
CA SER A 65 -4.97 7.39 27.95
C SER A 65 -6.12 8.40 27.91
N THR A 66 -5.80 9.71 27.89
CA THR A 66 -6.82 10.77 27.98
C THR A 66 -6.52 11.93 27.02
N ALA A 67 -7.55 12.70 26.67
CA ALA A 67 -7.42 13.88 25.82
C ALA A 67 -6.53 14.98 26.44
N GLU A 68 -6.59 15.15 27.76
CA GLU A 68 -5.76 16.11 28.50
C GLU A 68 -4.28 15.70 28.48
N GLU A 69 -4.00 14.43 28.75
CA GLU A 69 -2.65 13.86 28.67
C GLU A 69 -2.10 13.94 27.24
N ALA A 70 -2.92 13.63 26.23
CA ALA A 70 -2.53 13.75 24.83
C ALA A 70 -2.18 15.20 24.45
N THR A 71 -2.97 16.17 24.91
CA THR A 71 -2.72 17.60 24.65
C THR A 71 -1.44 18.08 25.33
N THR A 72 -1.21 17.67 26.58
CA THR A 72 -0.01 18.01 27.35
C THR A 72 1.23 17.38 26.72
N THR A 73 1.15 16.10 26.35
CA THR A 73 2.24 15.35 25.73
C THR A 73 2.62 15.93 24.37
N LEU A 74 1.62 16.29 23.56
CA LEU A 74 1.83 16.93 22.26
C LEU A 74 2.40 18.36 22.37
N ALA A 75 2.26 19.03 23.51
CA ALA A 75 2.90 20.32 23.77
C ALA A 75 4.38 20.18 24.19
N GLY A 76 4.75 19.07 24.85
CA GLY A 76 6.11 18.84 25.34
C GLY A 76 7.02 18.05 24.40
N LYS A 77 6.46 17.28 23.45
CA LYS A 77 7.20 16.42 22.53
C LYS A 77 6.62 16.48 21.12
N TYR A 78 7.51 16.43 20.12
CA TYR A 78 7.11 16.34 18.73
C TYR A 78 6.75 14.90 18.34
N PHE A 79 5.67 14.75 17.58
CA PHE A 79 5.19 13.48 17.03
C PHE A 79 4.97 13.61 15.52
N ASP A 80 5.42 12.63 14.74
CA ASP A 80 5.20 12.58 13.30
C ASP A 80 3.77 12.15 12.95
N LEU A 81 3.16 11.33 13.80
CA LEU A 81 1.83 10.76 13.60
C LEU A 81 1.07 10.68 14.93
N ILE A 82 -0.22 10.98 14.88
CA ILE A 82 -1.16 10.74 15.97
C ILE A 82 -2.13 9.63 15.53
N ILE A 83 -2.22 8.57 16.33
CA ILE A 83 -3.21 7.51 16.17
C ILE A 83 -4.22 7.63 17.31
N LEU A 84 -5.49 7.76 16.97
CA LEU A 84 -6.60 7.78 17.91
C LEU A 84 -7.33 6.46 17.82
N MET A 85 -7.23 5.64 18.85
CA MET A 85 -8.00 4.41 18.92
C MET A 85 -9.42 4.74 19.41
N LEU A 86 -10.42 4.52 18.56
CA LEU A 86 -11.82 4.80 18.86
C LEU A 86 -12.55 3.54 19.29
N SER A 87 -12.75 3.41 20.60
CA SER A 87 -13.66 2.43 21.18
C SER A 87 -15.08 2.99 21.32
N VAL A 88 -16.06 2.10 21.56
CA VAL A 88 -17.48 2.47 21.58
C VAL A 88 -17.76 3.51 22.67
N GLY A 89 -18.30 4.67 22.29
CA GLY A 89 -18.70 5.74 23.22
C GLY A 89 -17.72 6.93 23.32
N GLU A 90 -16.63 6.94 22.56
CA GLU A 90 -15.58 7.95 22.64
C GLU A 90 -15.74 9.13 21.66
N ASP A 91 -16.91 9.78 21.66
CA ASP A 91 -17.18 10.95 20.80
C ASP A 91 -16.18 12.11 21.05
N MET A 92 -15.54 12.13 22.23
CA MET A 92 -14.50 13.09 22.60
C MET A 92 -13.23 12.97 21.75
N LEU A 93 -12.87 11.78 21.28
CA LEU A 93 -11.63 11.58 20.51
C LEU A 93 -11.74 12.14 19.09
N VAL A 94 -12.95 12.16 18.50
CA VAL A 94 -13.15 12.84 17.21
C VAL A 94 -12.98 14.36 17.36
N ASN A 95 -13.53 14.95 18.43
CA ASN A 95 -13.35 16.37 18.72
C ASN A 95 -11.87 16.71 19.03
N LEU A 96 -11.13 15.74 19.60
CA LEU A 96 -9.69 15.86 19.81
C LEU A 96 -8.93 15.88 18.48
N ALA A 97 -9.32 15.07 17.49
CA ALA A 97 -8.76 15.09 16.14
C ALA A 97 -8.91 16.47 15.49
N GLU A 98 -10.11 17.06 15.54
CA GLU A 98 -10.38 18.42 15.04
C GLU A 98 -9.51 19.46 15.75
N THR A 99 -9.37 19.35 17.08
CA THR A 99 -8.55 20.25 17.88
C THR A 99 -7.08 20.17 17.48
N PHE A 100 -6.56 18.96 17.29
CA PHE A 100 -5.19 18.74 16.84
C PHE A 100 -4.98 19.23 15.42
N LYS A 101 -5.92 18.99 14.50
CA LYS A 101 -5.79 19.47 13.11
C LYS A 101 -5.86 20.99 13.02
N ARG A 102 -6.73 21.64 13.80
CA ARG A 102 -6.78 23.11 13.87
C ARG A 102 -5.47 23.72 14.36
N LYS A 103 -4.81 23.08 15.34
CA LYS A 103 -3.54 23.57 15.89
C LYS A 103 -2.32 23.16 15.05
N TYR A 104 -2.37 21.99 14.42
CA TYR A 104 -1.30 21.40 13.63
C TYR A 104 -1.84 20.83 12.30
N PRO A 105 -2.18 21.70 11.32
CA PRO A 105 -2.88 21.29 10.09
C PRO A 105 -2.15 20.23 9.26
N MET A 106 -0.82 20.26 9.28
CA MET A 106 0.01 19.33 8.52
C MET A 106 0.29 18.02 9.26
N LYS A 107 -0.10 17.88 10.53
CA LYS A 107 0.19 16.66 11.30
C LYS A 107 -0.80 15.56 10.91
N PRO A 108 -0.33 14.39 10.44
CA PRO A 108 -1.18 13.26 10.14
C PRO A 108 -1.93 12.77 11.38
N VAL A 109 -3.24 12.56 11.22
CA VAL A 109 -4.11 11.97 12.25
C VAL A 109 -4.81 10.77 11.65
N ILE A 110 -4.61 9.62 12.27
CA ILE A 110 -5.25 8.36 11.91
C ILE A 110 -6.24 7.98 13.02
N ILE A 111 -7.42 7.50 12.63
CA ILE A 111 -8.31 6.77 13.53
C ILE A 111 -8.05 5.27 13.36
N LEU A 112 -7.95 4.55 14.46
CA LEU A 112 -7.95 3.09 14.49
C LEU A 112 -9.18 2.62 15.27
N THR A 113 -10.01 1.76 14.72
CA THR A 113 -11.22 1.29 15.42
C THR A 113 -11.33 -0.23 15.41
N PRO A 114 -11.62 -0.90 16.54
CA PRO A 114 -11.86 -2.34 16.58
C PRO A 114 -13.18 -2.73 15.88
N LEU A 115 -14.09 -1.77 15.69
CA LEU A 115 -15.42 -1.99 15.13
C LEU A 115 -15.71 -0.96 14.04
N SER A 116 -15.43 -1.33 12.80
CA SER A 116 -15.90 -0.63 11.60
C SER A 116 -17.40 -0.88 11.33
N THR A 117 -18.24 -0.74 12.35
CA THR A 117 -19.70 -0.89 12.18
C THR A 117 -20.26 0.25 11.34
N ARG A 118 -21.38 -0.01 10.66
CA ARG A 118 -22.09 1.01 9.88
C ARG A 118 -22.44 2.23 10.74
N GLU A 119 -22.73 2.02 12.03
CA GLU A 119 -23.05 3.09 12.97
C GLU A 119 -21.82 3.95 13.30
N THR A 120 -20.69 3.36 13.67
CA THR A 120 -19.44 4.11 13.90
C THR A 120 -19.02 4.87 12.65
N MET A 121 -19.08 4.23 11.47
CA MET A 121 -18.76 4.88 10.21
C MET A 121 -19.74 5.99 9.86
N ASN A 122 -21.05 5.82 10.10
CA ASN A 122 -22.03 6.88 9.87
C ASN A 122 -21.84 8.06 10.82
N ARG A 123 -21.50 7.81 12.10
CA ARG A 123 -21.17 8.85 13.07
C ARG A 123 -19.93 9.64 12.65
N LEU A 124 -18.88 8.93 12.20
CA LEU A 124 -17.71 9.56 11.61
C LEU A 124 -18.08 10.36 10.34
N LYS A 125 -19.03 9.87 9.54
CA LYS A 125 -19.55 10.57 8.35
C LYS A 125 -20.34 11.86 8.63
N MET A 126 -20.85 12.03 9.83
CA MET A 126 -21.59 13.23 10.23
C MET A 126 -20.69 14.35 10.78
N LYS A 127 -19.40 14.07 11.04
CA LYS A 127 -18.40 15.05 11.49
C LYS A 127 -17.43 15.37 10.34
N ASP A 128 -16.89 16.59 10.31
CA ASP A 128 -16.02 17.05 9.21
C ASP A 128 -14.75 16.18 9.10
N PHE A 129 -14.68 15.38 8.03
CA PHE A 129 -13.58 14.45 7.76
C PHE A 129 -12.25 15.13 7.42
N ASP A 130 -12.23 16.43 7.17
CA ASP A 130 -11.00 17.15 6.83
C ASP A 130 -9.95 17.08 7.96
N SER A 131 -10.39 16.74 9.17
CA SER A 131 -9.52 16.55 10.34
C SER A 131 -8.79 15.21 10.39
N ILE A 132 -9.18 14.21 9.58
CA ILE A 132 -8.70 12.82 9.66
C ILE A 132 -8.11 12.39 8.32
N ASP A 133 -6.85 11.96 8.31
CA ASP A 133 -6.19 11.48 7.08
C ASP A 133 -6.69 10.10 6.66
N TYR A 134 -6.75 9.16 7.60
CA TYR A 134 -7.20 7.79 7.35
C TYR A 134 -7.94 7.21 8.56
N ILE A 135 -8.80 6.23 8.28
CA ILE A 135 -9.51 5.44 9.29
C ILE A 135 -9.13 3.99 9.06
N PHE A 136 -8.68 3.27 10.07
CA PHE A 136 -8.32 1.86 9.94
C PHE A 136 -9.18 1.01 10.87
N SER A 137 -9.46 -0.22 10.45
CA SER A 137 -10.12 -1.21 11.28
C SER A 137 -9.06 -2.13 11.88
N TRP A 138 -8.98 -2.17 13.21
CA TRP A 138 -8.23 -3.21 13.91
C TRP A 138 -8.98 -4.54 13.78
N GLN A 139 -8.28 -5.57 13.32
CA GLN A 139 -8.85 -6.91 13.06
C GLN A 139 -8.00 -8.00 13.73
N GLY A 140 -7.26 -7.66 14.79
CA GLY A 140 -6.30 -8.57 15.45
C GLY A 140 -5.04 -8.86 14.62
N ASN A 141 -4.75 -8.05 13.60
CA ASN A 141 -3.51 -8.16 12.82
C ASN A 141 -2.65 -6.93 13.09
N THR A 142 -1.53 -7.14 13.77
CA THR A 142 -0.65 -6.07 14.23
C THR A 142 0.25 -5.50 13.14
N SER A 143 0.39 -6.22 12.03
CA SER A 143 1.05 -5.76 10.79
C SER A 143 0.36 -4.52 10.19
N ILE A 144 -0.86 -4.20 10.63
CA ILE A 144 -1.54 -2.95 10.29
C ILE A 144 -0.76 -1.72 10.74
N MET A 145 -0.02 -1.80 11.84
CA MET A 145 0.80 -0.68 12.34
C MET A 145 1.91 -0.34 11.34
N LEU A 146 2.61 -1.35 10.82
CA LEU A 146 3.57 -1.17 9.74
C LEU A 146 2.89 -0.57 8.51
N ALA A 147 1.75 -1.13 8.09
CA ALA A 147 1.04 -0.71 6.90
C ALA A 147 0.58 0.77 6.97
N MET A 148 0.05 1.22 8.11
CA MET A 148 -0.35 2.61 8.34
C MET A 148 0.84 3.57 8.22
N VAL A 149 1.95 3.20 8.88
CA VAL A 149 3.20 3.98 8.83
C VAL A 149 3.71 4.07 7.39
N LYS A 150 3.79 2.94 6.68
CA LYS A 150 4.32 2.90 5.31
C LYS A 150 3.40 3.59 4.31
N LEU A 151 2.08 3.55 4.49
CA LEU A 151 1.15 4.31 3.65
C LEU A 151 1.37 5.82 3.76
N LEU A 152 1.56 6.32 4.98
CA LEU A 152 1.84 7.74 5.18
C LEU A 152 3.23 8.12 4.65
N GLU A 153 4.26 7.32 4.92
CA GLU A 153 5.60 7.57 4.37
C GLU A 153 5.60 7.55 2.84
N ASP A 154 4.90 6.61 2.20
CA ASP A 154 4.76 6.54 0.76
C ASP A 154 4.05 7.81 0.23
N ARG A 155 2.95 8.26 0.87
CA ARG A 155 2.27 9.52 0.53
C ARG A 155 3.18 10.75 0.67
N MET A 156 4.01 10.80 1.71
CA MET A 156 4.91 11.94 1.96
C MET A 156 6.06 12.01 0.95
N ASN A 157 6.49 10.88 0.39
CA ASN A 157 7.65 10.80 -0.49
C ASN A 157 7.31 10.54 -1.96
N VAL A 158 6.04 10.25 -2.32
CA VAL A 158 5.66 9.83 -3.67
C VAL A 158 6.14 10.80 -4.76
N ASP A 159 5.91 12.10 -4.59
CA ASP A 159 6.26 13.10 -5.60
C ASP A 159 7.76 13.15 -5.89
N PRO A 160 8.65 13.33 -4.90
CA PRO A 160 10.07 13.33 -5.17
C PRO A 160 10.60 11.94 -5.60
N ASP A 161 10.07 10.85 -5.04
CA ASP A 161 10.56 9.50 -5.34
C ASP A 161 10.20 9.07 -6.78
N ILE A 162 8.98 9.37 -7.25
CA ILE A 162 8.56 9.05 -8.61
C ILE A 162 9.17 10.02 -9.62
N ASN A 163 9.00 11.33 -9.43
CA ASN A 163 9.37 12.30 -10.47
C ASN A 163 10.88 12.48 -10.64
N ASN A 164 11.67 12.38 -9.56
CA ASN A 164 13.11 12.62 -9.63
C ASN A 164 13.93 11.35 -9.85
N VAL A 165 13.42 10.20 -9.39
CA VAL A 165 14.19 8.94 -9.36
C VAL A 165 13.55 7.84 -10.20
N GLY A 166 12.25 7.93 -10.49
CA GLY A 166 11.53 6.96 -11.31
C GLY A 166 11.01 5.74 -10.53
N VAL A 167 10.81 5.86 -9.22
CA VAL A 167 10.18 4.79 -8.42
C VAL A 167 8.79 4.49 -8.97
N GLN A 168 8.41 3.23 -8.99
CA GLN A 168 7.09 2.82 -9.46
C GLN A 168 6.02 2.96 -8.36
N CYS A 169 4.75 2.90 -8.72
CA CYS A 169 3.66 2.86 -7.76
C CYS A 169 2.58 1.84 -8.11
N ILE A 170 1.87 1.37 -7.08
CA ILE A 170 0.67 0.57 -7.20
C ILE A 170 -0.48 1.41 -6.66
N ILE A 171 -1.54 1.52 -7.44
CA ILE A 171 -2.76 2.23 -7.02
C ILE A 171 -3.72 1.19 -6.45
N LEU A 172 -4.11 1.37 -5.19
CA LEU A 172 -5.16 0.61 -4.53
C LEU A 172 -6.41 1.48 -4.44
N VAL A 173 -7.52 1.03 -5.02
CA VAL A 173 -8.82 1.72 -4.95
C VAL A 173 -9.77 0.88 -4.11
N GLU A 174 -10.02 1.33 -2.89
CA GLU A 174 -10.86 0.62 -1.92
C GLU A 174 -11.43 1.62 -0.91
N ASP A 175 -12.75 1.75 -0.87
CA ASP A 175 -13.46 2.67 0.03
C ASP A 175 -13.87 1.99 1.35
N SER A 176 -13.92 0.66 1.39
CA SER A 176 -14.20 -0.08 2.62
C SER A 176 -12.99 -0.11 3.54
N VAL A 177 -13.13 0.59 4.67
CA VAL A 177 -12.17 0.58 5.80
C VAL A 177 -11.72 -0.82 6.15
N ARG A 178 -12.65 -1.78 6.23
CA ARG A 178 -12.33 -3.17 6.57
C ARG A 178 -11.40 -3.80 5.53
N TYR A 179 -11.67 -3.61 4.24
CA TYR A 179 -10.90 -4.26 3.18
C TYR A 179 -9.50 -3.67 3.06
N TYR A 180 -9.34 -2.34 2.92
CA TYR A 180 -7.98 -1.80 2.81
C TYR A 180 -7.15 -2.01 4.07
N SER A 181 -7.76 -2.03 5.26
CA SER A 181 -7.05 -2.38 6.50
C SER A 181 -6.53 -3.81 6.50
N SER A 182 -7.16 -4.72 5.76
CA SER A 182 -6.70 -6.11 5.59
C SER A 182 -5.75 -6.29 4.41
N TYR A 183 -5.90 -5.50 3.35
CA TYR A 183 -5.12 -5.62 2.12
C TYR A 183 -3.73 -4.99 2.27
N LEU A 184 -3.64 -3.80 2.86
CA LEU A 184 -2.39 -3.06 2.96
C LEU A 184 -1.27 -3.86 3.64
N PRO A 185 -1.49 -4.54 4.79
CA PRO A 185 -0.47 -5.40 5.39
C PRO A 185 0.08 -6.46 4.42
N VAL A 186 -0.81 -7.14 3.71
CA VAL A 186 -0.46 -8.20 2.75
C VAL A 186 0.30 -7.64 1.56
N ILE A 187 -0.12 -6.49 1.05
CA ILE A 187 0.54 -5.80 -0.06
C ILE A 187 1.96 -5.40 0.36
N TYR A 188 2.11 -4.72 1.49
CA TYR A 188 3.43 -4.29 1.99
C TYR A 188 4.35 -5.47 2.27
N GLU A 189 3.87 -6.49 2.98
CA GLU A 189 4.64 -7.69 3.27
C GLU A 189 5.13 -8.36 1.97
N THR A 190 4.26 -8.48 0.97
CA THR A 190 4.59 -9.04 -0.33
C THR A 190 5.69 -8.23 -1.02
N LEU A 191 5.54 -6.90 -1.09
CA LEU A 191 6.52 -6.00 -1.69
C LEU A 191 7.88 -6.05 -1.00
N PHE A 192 7.90 -6.05 0.34
CA PHE A 192 9.15 -6.07 1.10
C PHE A 192 9.88 -7.40 0.95
N LYS A 193 9.17 -8.53 1.00
CA LYS A 193 9.77 -9.86 0.78
C LYS A 193 10.37 -9.98 -0.61
N GLN A 194 9.71 -9.42 -1.64
CA GLN A 194 10.18 -9.45 -3.02
C GLN A 194 11.36 -8.52 -3.26
N ALA A 195 11.29 -7.28 -2.76
CA ALA A 195 12.42 -6.37 -2.82
C ALA A 195 13.66 -7.05 -2.20
N ARG A 196 13.50 -7.70 -1.04
CA ARG A 196 14.57 -8.46 -0.39
C ARG A 196 15.08 -9.65 -1.22
N SER A 197 14.21 -10.41 -1.90
CA SER A 197 14.67 -11.56 -2.70
C SER A 197 15.59 -11.15 -3.85
N LEU A 198 15.39 -9.96 -4.42
CA LEU A 198 16.23 -9.37 -5.47
C LEU A 198 17.58 -8.84 -4.94
N MET A 199 17.79 -8.81 -3.63
CA MET A 199 18.98 -8.23 -2.98
C MET A 199 19.92 -9.27 -2.35
N LYS A 200 19.72 -10.57 -2.64
CA LYS A 200 20.46 -11.66 -1.99
C LYS A 200 21.95 -11.77 -2.37
N GLU A 201 22.42 -11.09 -3.42
CA GLU A 201 23.80 -11.23 -3.91
C GLU A 201 24.65 -9.96 -3.69
N GLY A 202 25.79 -10.12 -2.99
CA GLY A 202 26.94 -9.21 -3.08
C GLY A 202 26.81 -7.80 -2.51
N LEU A 203 25.69 -7.45 -1.86
CA LEU A 203 25.44 -6.12 -1.31
C LEU A 203 25.70 -6.05 0.20
N ASN A 204 26.31 -4.96 0.65
CA ASN A 204 26.38 -4.65 2.08
C ASN A 204 25.01 -4.15 2.62
N GLU A 205 24.86 -4.09 3.95
CA GLU A 205 23.59 -3.70 4.60
C GLU A 205 23.09 -2.30 4.20
N TRP A 206 24.02 -1.37 3.99
CA TRP A 206 23.69 -0.01 3.55
C TRP A 206 23.09 -0.01 2.13
N GLU A 207 23.69 -0.75 1.20
CA GLU A 207 23.21 -0.87 -0.18
C GLU A 207 21.85 -1.57 -0.25
N GLN A 208 21.64 -2.61 0.56
CA GLN A 208 20.34 -3.27 0.68
C GLN A 208 19.27 -2.28 1.18
N THR A 209 19.58 -1.53 2.25
CA THR A 209 18.65 -0.52 2.81
C THR A 209 18.29 0.55 1.79
N VAL A 210 19.26 1.01 1.01
CA VAL A 210 19.08 2.04 -0.02
C VAL A 210 18.21 1.51 -1.16
N ARG A 211 18.39 0.25 -1.59
CA ARG A 211 17.53 -0.40 -2.59
C ARG A 211 16.12 -0.68 -2.10
N MET A 212 15.92 -1.01 -0.82
CA MET A 212 14.57 -1.17 -0.22
C MET A 212 13.72 0.09 -0.29
N ARG A 213 14.34 1.28 -0.44
CA ARG A 213 13.64 2.55 -0.64
C ARG A 213 13.08 2.72 -2.05
N GLY A 214 13.67 2.02 -3.02
CA GLY A 214 13.22 1.95 -4.41
C GLY A 214 12.07 0.97 -4.64
N ARG A 215 11.54 0.32 -3.59
CA ARG A 215 10.31 -0.47 -3.70
C ARG A 215 9.18 0.40 -4.26
N PRO A 216 8.22 -0.20 -4.98
CA PRO A 216 7.06 0.55 -5.44
C PRO A 216 6.25 1.13 -4.27
N LYS A 217 5.75 2.35 -4.45
CA LYS A 217 4.91 3.04 -3.48
C LYS A 217 3.46 2.58 -3.59
N ILE A 218 2.76 2.48 -2.47
CA ILE A 218 1.31 2.23 -2.48
C ILE A 218 0.55 3.53 -2.36
N LEU A 219 -0.36 3.77 -3.30
CA LEU A 219 -1.23 4.95 -3.33
C LEU A 219 -2.68 4.49 -3.15
N LEU A 220 -3.29 4.83 -2.01
CA LEU A 220 -4.68 4.49 -1.70
C LEU A 220 -5.62 5.60 -2.20
N ALA A 221 -6.61 5.21 -3.01
CA ALA A 221 -7.77 6.02 -3.38
C ALA A 221 -9.05 5.41 -2.79
N ARG A 222 -10.00 6.27 -2.43
CA ARG A 222 -11.31 5.90 -1.87
C ARG A 222 -12.48 6.35 -2.77
N SER A 223 -12.18 7.01 -3.88
CA SER A 223 -13.17 7.36 -4.91
C SER A 223 -12.57 7.26 -6.30
N PHE A 224 -13.44 7.30 -7.30
CA PHE A 224 -13.08 7.30 -8.71
C PHE A 224 -12.22 8.51 -9.08
N GLU A 225 -12.55 9.68 -8.53
CA GLU A 225 -11.85 10.93 -8.79
C GLU A 225 -10.44 10.91 -8.21
N GLU A 226 -10.28 10.38 -6.97
CA GLU A 226 -8.96 10.16 -6.38
C GLU A 226 -8.15 9.17 -7.23
N ALA A 227 -8.75 8.07 -7.67
CA ALA A 227 -8.09 7.03 -8.46
C ALA A 227 -7.60 7.56 -9.83
N ILE A 228 -8.46 8.27 -10.57
CA ILE A 228 -8.09 8.89 -11.85
C ILE A 228 -7.02 9.95 -11.65
N SER A 229 -7.14 10.79 -10.61
CA SER A 229 -6.13 11.82 -10.32
C SER A 229 -4.75 11.20 -10.06
N LEU A 230 -4.68 10.13 -9.26
CA LEU A 230 -3.44 9.41 -9.00
C LEU A 230 -2.90 8.74 -10.27
N TYR A 231 -3.77 8.08 -11.05
CA TYR A 231 -3.36 7.44 -12.30
C TYR A 231 -2.79 8.48 -13.28
N GLU A 232 -3.53 9.54 -13.60
CA GLU A 232 -3.07 10.56 -14.55
C GLU A 232 -1.76 11.22 -14.11
N LYS A 233 -1.62 11.49 -12.82
CA LYS A 233 -0.41 12.10 -12.26
C LYS A 233 0.81 11.20 -12.41
N TYR A 234 0.67 9.88 -12.24
CA TYR A 234 1.79 8.95 -12.15
C TYR A 234 1.83 7.87 -13.25
N LYS A 235 0.97 7.92 -14.28
CA LYS A 235 0.73 6.84 -15.26
C LYS A 235 1.97 6.26 -15.94
N LYS A 236 3.05 7.04 -16.06
CA LYS A 236 4.34 6.57 -16.60
C LYS A 236 5.08 5.59 -15.68
N ASN A 237 4.74 5.57 -14.40
CA ASN A 237 5.40 4.82 -13.34
C ASN A 237 4.42 3.90 -12.57
N VAL A 238 3.17 3.77 -13.02
CA VAL A 238 2.23 2.81 -12.42
C VAL A 238 2.64 1.40 -12.82
N LEU A 239 2.87 0.55 -11.82
CA LEU A 239 3.18 -0.86 -11.97
C LEU A 239 1.92 -1.71 -12.10
N GLY A 240 0.83 -1.29 -11.45
CA GLY A 240 -0.46 -1.93 -11.56
C GLY A 240 -1.52 -1.25 -10.72
N VAL A 241 -2.78 -1.63 -10.96
CA VAL A 241 -3.95 -1.12 -10.25
C VAL A 241 -4.72 -2.28 -9.62
N ILE A 242 -5.09 -2.13 -8.36
CA ILE A 242 -5.99 -3.03 -7.63
C ILE A 242 -7.22 -2.20 -7.26
N SER A 243 -8.41 -2.61 -7.67
CA SER A 243 -9.62 -1.80 -7.47
C SER A 243 -10.80 -2.69 -7.08
N ASP A 244 -11.62 -2.23 -6.13
CA ASP A 244 -13.01 -2.69 -6.05
C ASP A 244 -13.75 -2.33 -7.34
N ILE A 245 -14.93 -2.91 -7.59
CA ILE A 245 -15.77 -2.55 -8.73
C ILE A 245 -16.80 -1.49 -8.36
N ALA A 246 -17.43 -1.63 -7.19
CA ALA A 246 -18.50 -0.77 -6.73
C ALA A 246 -17.99 0.18 -5.64
N TYR A 247 -17.82 1.45 -5.96
CA TYR A 247 -17.35 2.47 -5.01
C TYR A 247 -17.81 3.87 -5.42
N LEU A 248 -17.45 4.88 -4.62
CA LEU A 248 -17.89 6.25 -4.83
C LEU A 248 -17.36 6.86 -6.14
N LYS A 249 -18.29 7.38 -6.94
CA LYS A 249 -18.06 8.20 -8.14
C LYS A 249 -19.07 9.34 -8.15
N ASN A 250 -18.61 10.57 -8.28
CA ASN A 250 -19.41 11.79 -8.15
C ASN A 250 -20.25 11.82 -6.86
N GLY A 251 -19.68 11.33 -5.75
CA GLY A 251 -20.34 11.28 -4.44
C GLY A 251 -21.44 10.23 -4.29
N LYS A 252 -21.68 9.37 -5.28
CA LYS A 252 -22.65 8.26 -5.24
C LYS A 252 -21.96 6.94 -5.50
N ILE A 253 -22.47 5.85 -4.93
CA ILE A 253 -21.98 4.51 -5.25
C ILE A 253 -22.34 4.21 -6.70
N ASP A 254 -21.36 3.83 -7.50
CA ASP A 254 -21.52 3.36 -8.88
C ASP A 254 -20.98 1.94 -8.96
N ASP A 255 -21.86 0.97 -9.27
CA ASP A 255 -21.54 -0.46 -9.31
C ASP A 255 -20.61 -0.85 -10.47
N LYS A 256 -20.18 0.12 -11.29
CA LYS A 256 -19.25 -0.09 -12.41
C LYS A 256 -18.05 0.85 -12.36
N ALA A 257 -17.83 1.57 -11.25
CA ALA A 257 -16.72 2.52 -11.12
C ALA A 257 -15.36 1.90 -11.47
N GLY A 258 -15.07 0.69 -10.95
CA GLY A 258 -13.82 -0.02 -11.23
C GLY A 258 -13.68 -0.47 -12.69
N LEU A 259 -14.79 -0.81 -13.36
CA LEU A 259 -14.79 -1.14 -14.79
C LEU A 259 -14.47 0.10 -15.63
N TYR A 260 -15.09 1.25 -15.32
CA TYR A 260 -14.77 2.51 -16.01
C TYR A 260 -13.32 2.93 -15.81
N LEU A 261 -12.75 2.70 -14.63
CA LEU A 261 -11.33 2.96 -14.37
C LEU A 261 -10.45 2.05 -15.23
N CYS A 262 -10.78 0.76 -15.32
CA CYS A 262 -10.05 -0.18 -16.17
C CYS A 262 -10.15 0.22 -17.66
N GLU A 263 -11.34 0.54 -18.15
CA GLU A 263 -11.52 1.03 -19.53
C GLU A 263 -10.72 2.30 -19.81
N HIS A 264 -10.66 3.23 -18.85
CA HIS A 264 -9.85 4.44 -18.96
C HIS A 264 -8.35 4.12 -19.11
N ILE A 265 -7.83 3.25 -18.24
CA ILE A 265 -6.44 2.77 -18.29
C ILE A 265 -6.14 2.10 -19.63
N ARG A 266 -7.04 1.24 -20.12
CA ARG A 266 -6.84 0.46 -21.35
C ARG A 266 -6.75 1.33 -22.61
N LYS A 267 -7.31 2.54 -22.61
CA LYS A 267 -7.14 3.49 -23.73
C LYS A 267 -5.70 3.94 -23.92
N GLU A 268 -4.90 3.90 -22.85
CA GLU A 268 -3.51 4.37 -22.87
C GLU A 268 -2.49 3.23 -22.71
N ASN A 269 -2.82 2.20 -21.92
CA ASN A 269 -1.93 1.07 -21.64
C ASN A 269 -2.72 -0.24 -21.55
N LEU A 270 -2.62 -1.04 -22.62
CA LEU A 270 -3.29 -2.34 -22.74
C LEU A 270 -2.71 -3.38 -21.79
N ASP A 271 -1.40 -3.32 -21.53
CA ASP A 271 -0.68 -4.35 -20.79
C ASP A 271 -0.58 -4.09 -19.29
N LEU A 272 -0.99 -2.89 -18.82
CA LEU A 272 -0.92 -2.55 -17.41
C LEU A 272 -1.71 -3.57 -16.59
N PRO A 273 -1.09 -4.26 -15.61
CA PRO A 273 -1.80 -5.17 -14.72
C PRO A 273 -2.93 -4.47 -13.95
N VAL A 274 -4.16 -4.92 -14.17
CA VAL A 274 -5.35 -4.46 -13.42
C VAL A 274 -6.01 -5.66 -12.76
N LEU A 275 -6.23 -5.54 -11.44
CA LEU A 275 -6.99 -6.49 -10.63
C LEU A 275 -8.27 -5.83 -10.16
N LEU A 276 -9.40 -6.40 -10.56
CA LEU A 276 -10.71 -6.01 -10.06
C LEU A 276 -11.18 -6.97 -8.98
N GLN A 277 -11.82 -6.44 -7.95
CA GLN A 277 -12.38 -7.21 -6.85
C GLN A 277 -13.86 -6.90 -6.72
N SER A 278 -14.67 -7.89 -6.33
CA SER A 278 -16.10 -7.68 -6.16
C SER A 278 -16.72 -8.73 -5.23
N SER A 279 -17.76 -8.33 -4.51
CA SER A 279 -18.65 -9.23 -3.76
C SER A 279 -19.69 -9.92 -4.65
N GLN A 280 -19.78 -9.55 -5.92
CA GLN A 280 -20.68 -10.15 -6.92
C GLN A 280 -19.85 -10.91 -7.95
N LEU A 281 -20.11 -12.21 -8.07
CA LEU A 281 -19.37 -13.09 -9.00
C LEU A 281 -19.69 -12.78 -10.47
N GLU A 282 -20.85 -12.18 -10.73
CA GLU A 282 -21.35 -11.76 -12.04
C GLU A 282 -20.36 -10.81 -12.74
N HIS A 283 -19.69 -9.95 -11.97
CA HIS A 283 -18.71 -8.99 -12.47
C HIS A 283 -17.43 -9.64 -13.01
N LYS A 284 -17.22 -10.94 -12.79
CA LYS A 284 -16.06 -11.66 -13.33
C LYS A 284 -16.01 -11.57 -14.86
N ASN A 285 -17.15 -11.78 -15.52
CA ASN A 285 -17.23 -11.74 -16.98
C ASN A 285 -16.92 -10.35 -17.53
N ASP A 286 -17.34 -9.29 -16.82
CA ASP A 286 -17.09 -7.91 -17.25
C ASP A 286 -15.64 -7.49 -17.00
N ALA A 287 -15.03 -7.96 -15.91
CA ALA A 287 -13.59 -7.78 -15.67
C ALA A 287 -12.75 -8.44 -16.77
N GLU A 288 -13.08 -9.67 -17.15
CA GLU A 288 -12.38 -10.40 -18.22
C GLU A 288 -12.52 -9.69 -19.58
N LYS A 289 -13.71 -9.17 -19.92
CA LYS A 289 -13.92 -8.37 -21.15
C LYS A 289 -13.09 -7.10 -21.19
N CYS A 290 -12.81 -6.49 -20.04
CA CYS A 290 -11.95 -5.30 -19.93
C CYS A 290 -10.45 -5.65 -19.88
N GLY A 291 -10.09 -6.93 -19.99
CA GLY A 291 -8.71 -7.39 -19.87
C GLY A 291 -8.14 -7.21 -18.45
N ALA A 292 -8.99 -7.29 -17.42
CA ALA A 292 -8.60 -7.27 -16.03
C ALA A 292 -8.68 -8.66 -15.39
N SER A 293 -7.79 -8.93 -14.44
CA SER A 293 -7.92 -10.07 -13.54
C SER A 293 -9.02 -9.82 -12.51
N PHE A 294 -9.57 -10.89 -11.94
CA PHE A 294 -10.69 -10.81 -11.00
C PHE A 294 -10.45 -11.64 -9.74
N ILE A 295 -10.75 -11.08 -8.56
CA ILE A 295 -10.85 -11.82 -7.29
C ILE A 295 -12.22 -11.61 -6.64
N TYR A 296 -12.85 -12.71 -6.22
CA TYR A 296 -14.11 -12.68 -5.50
C TYR A 296 -13.89 -12.37 -4.01
N LYS A 297 -14.48 -11.29 -3.49
CA LYS A 297 -14.24 -10.79 -2.12
C LYS A 297 -14.68 -11.74 -1.00
N HIS A 298 -15.57 -12.69 -1.26
CA HIS A 298 -16.02 -13.66 -0.24
C HIS A 298 -15.30 -15.01 -0.31
N THR A 299 -14.23 -15.12 -1.09
CA THR A 299 -13.36 -16.31 -1.04
C THR A 299 -12.62 -16.39 0.30
N LYS A 300 -12.50 -17.61 0.84
CA LYS A 300 -11.74 -17.88 2.09
C LYS A 300 -10.25 -17.58 1.94
N THR A 301 -9.75 -17.49 0.70
CA THR A 301 -8.35 -17.29 0.36
C THR A 301 -8.04 -15.89 -0.18
N LEU A 302 -8.93 -14.90 0.03
CA LEU A 302 -8.84 -13.55 -0.54
C LEU A 302 -7.45 -12.92 -0.43
N LEU A 303 -6.92 -12.86 0.79
CA LEU A 303 -5.62 -12.23 1.06
C LEU A 303 -4.46 -13.02 0.42
N LYS A 304 -4.56 -14.36 0.39
CA LYS A 304 -3.56 -15.22 -0.26
C LYS A 304 -3.57 -15.04 -1.78
N GLU A 305 -4.77 -14.96 -2.39
CA GLU A 305 -4.95 -14.70 -3.81
C GLU A 305 -4.40 -13.32 -4.19
N LEU A 306 -4.64 -12.29 -3.38
CA LEU A 306 -4.09 -10.96 -3.56
C LEU A 306 -2.55 -10.97 -3.56
N GLY A 307 -1.92 -11.58 -2.55
CA GLY A 307 -0.46 -11.70 -2.50
C GLY A 307 0.13 -12.52 -3.65
N ASN A 308 -0.58 -13.57 -4.10
CA ASN A 308 -0.19 -14.34 -5.29
C ASN A 308 -0.29 -13.52 -6.57
N TYR A 309 -1.35 -12.73 -6.73
CA TYR A 309 -1.55 -11.87 -7.88
C TYR A 309 -0.41 -10.85 -8.00
N ILE A 310 -0.07 -10.18 -6.90
CA ILE A 310 1.03 -9.19 -6.86
C ILE A 310 2.35 -9.84 -7.24
N ARG A 311 2.66 -11.03 -6.69
CA ARG A 311 3.84 -11.83 -7.10
C ARG A 311 3.88 -12.10 -8.59
N ALA A 312 2.77 -12.57 -9.16
CA ALA A 312 2.76 -13.01 -10.55
C ALA A 312 2.80 -11.85 -11.55
N ASN A 313 2.15 -10.72 -11.25
CA ASN A 313 1.85 -9.72 -12.28
C ASN A 313 2.68 -8.44 -12.19
N TYR A 314 3.23 -8.11 -11.02
CA TYR A 314 3.92 -6.82 -10.82
C TYR A 314 5.44 -6.95 -10.97
N GLY A 315 5.90 -7.91 -11.78
CA GLY A 315 7.32 -8.15 -12.04
C GLY A 315 8.10 -8.68 -10.84
N PHE A 316 7.40 -9.26 -9.87
CA PHE A 316 7.98 -9.70 -8.61
C PHE A 316 7.98 -11.23 -8.46
N GLY A 317 8.81 -11.88 -9.26
CA GLY A 317 8.99 -13.33 -9.27
C GLY A 317 10.00 -13.72 -10.33
N ASP A 318 10.09 -15.01 -10.61
CA ASP A 318 10.92 -15.49 -11.72
C ASP A 318 10.37 -14.92 -13.04
N PHE A 319 11.25 -14.41 -13.89
CA PHE A 319 10.89 -14.09 -15.27
C PHE A 319 10.59 -15.41 -15.99
N VAL A 320 9.35 -15.59 -16.43
CA VAL A 320 8.90 -16.81 -17.09
C VAL A 320 8.84 -16.56 -18.60
N PHE A 321 9.69 -17.24 -19.34
CA PHE A 321 9.64 -17.27 -20.80
C PHE A 321 8.53 -18.24 -21.22
N ARG A 322 7.63 -17.82 -22.10
CA ARG A 322 6.51 -18.62 -22.58
C ARG A 322 6.60 -18.86 -24.09
N ASN A 323 6.14 -20.00 -24.59
CA ASN A 323 5.98 -20.12 -26.04
C ASN A 323 4.87 -19.12 -26.50
N PRO A 324 5.09 -18.26 -27.52
CA PRO A 324 4.09 -17.28 -27.95
C PRO A 324 2.83 -17.91 -28.56
N GLU A 325 2.92 -19.14 -29.08
CA GLU A 325 1.80 -19.86 -29.67
C GLU A 325 1.00 -20.65 -28.61
N THR A 326 1.69 -21.32 -27.68
CA THR A 326 1.05 -22.22 -26.69
C THR A 326 0.88 -21.62 -25.30
N LEU A 327 1.55 -20.50 -25.01
CA LEU A 327 1.66 -19.86 -23.70
C LEU A 327 2.27 -20.74 -22.59
N GLU A 328 2.78 -21.93 -22.93
CA GLU A 328 3.43 -22.83 -21.99
C GLU A 328 4.78 -22.26 -21.53
N ALA A 329 5.12 -22.47 -20.26
CA ALA A 329 6.39 -22.02 -19.70
C ALA A 329 7.55 -22.86 -20.26
N VAL A 330 8.49 -22.20 -20.93
CA VAL A 330 9.67 -22.82 -21.58
C VAL A 330 10.98 -22.49 -20.87
N GLY A 331 10.97 -21.51 -19.97
CA GLY A 331 12.13 -21.13 -19.17
C GLY A 331 11.77 -20.24 -17.99
N HIS A 332 12.62 -20.25 -16.97
CA HIS A 332 12.48 -19.43 -15.77
C HIS A 332 13.81 -18.78 -15.43
N ALA A 333 13.78 -17.51 -15.03
CA ALA A 333 14.93 -16.78 -14.54
C ALA A 333 14.60 -16.05 -13.23
N LYS A 334 15.20 -16.48 -12.13
CA LYS A 334 14.98 -15.92 -10.78
C LYS A 334 15.81 -14.66 -10.48
N ASP A 335 16.83 -14.39 -11.29
CA ASP A 335 17.73 -13.25 -11.15
C ASP A 335 18.30 -12.81 -12.52
N LEU A 336 19.06 -11.71 -12.55
CA LEU A 336 19.64 -11.17 -13.79
C LEU A 336 20.64 -12.11 -14.44
N ARG A 337 21.33 -12.95 -13.65
CA ARG A 337 22.30 -13.91 -14.16
C ARG A 337 21.58 -15.06 -14.86
N ASP A 338 20.55 -15.61 -14.23
CA ASP A 338 19.69 -16.61 -14.84
C ASP A 338 18.98 -16.06 -16.08
N LEU A 339 18.57 -14.78 -16.05
CA LEU A 339 18.00 -14.11 -17.22
C LEU A 339 19.00 -14.09 -18.37
N GLN A 340 20.24 -13.68 -18.12
CA GLN A 340 21.30 -13.70 -19.13
C GLN A 340 21.56 -15.12 -19.66
N HIS A 341 21.53 -16.14 -18.81
CA HIS A 341 21.68 -17.53 -19.23
C HIS A 341 20.52 -18.02 -20.10
N GLN A 342 19.27 -17.69 -19.74
CA GLN A 342 18.10 -18.09 -20.51
C GLN A 342 18.06 -17.38 -21.87
N LEU A 343 18.40 -16.09 -21.92
CA LEU A 343 18.49 -15.33 -23.18
C LEU A 343 19.49 -15.92 -24.18
N LEU A 344 20.52 -16.63 -23.72
CA LEU A 344 21.50 -17.31 -24.58
C LEU A 344 21.07 -18.72 -25.00
N LYS A 345 20.08 -19.30 -24.31
CA LYS A 345 19.66 -20.71 -24.47
C LYS A 345 18.36 -20.86 -25.26
N LEU A 346 17.45 -19.89 -25.13
CA LEU A 346 16.14 -19.93 -25.73
C LEU A 346 16.20 -19.42 -27.18
N ASP A 347 15.39 -20.04 -28.05
CA ASP A 347 15.29 -19.65 -29.46
C ASP A 347 14.67 -18.25 -29.60
N ASP A 348 15.10 -17.50 -30.63
CA ASP A 348 14.68 -16.11 -30.85
C ASP A 348 13.16 -15.94 -31.01
N ASN A 349 12.46 -16.98 -31.48
CA ASN A 349 11.01 -17.00 -31.63
C ASN A 349 10.27 -16.89 -30.28
N ILE A 350 10.92 -17.17 -29.15
CA ILE A 350 10.31 -17.02 -27.83
C ILE A 350 10.13 -15.54 -27.46
N PHE A 351 10.84 -14.62 -28.11
CA PHE A 351 10.79 -13.18 -27.78
C PHE A 351 9.82 -12.37 -28.66
N SER A 352 9.08 -13.02 -29.56
CA SER A 352 8.26 -12.34 -30.60
C SER A 352 6.82 -12.01 -30.18
N TYR A 353 6.59 -11.61 -28.92
CA TYR A 353 5.26 -11.25 -28.43
C TYR A 353 4.77 -9.89 -28.94
#